data_AF-B1MTE6-F1
#
_entry.id   AF-B1MTE6-F1
#
_cell.length_a   1.000
_cell.length_b   1.000
_cell.length_c   1.000
_cell.angle_alpha   90.00
_cell.angle_beta   90.00
_cell.angle_gamma   90.00
#
_symmetry.space_group_name_H-M   'P 1'
#
loop_
_entity.id
_entity.type
_entity.pdbx_description
1 polymer ?
#
loop_
_entity_poly.entity_id
_entity_poly.type
_entity_poly.pdbx_seq_one_letter_code
_entity_poly.pdbx_strand_id
1 'polypeptide(L)'
;MGLPALEFSDCCLDSPHFRETLKSHEAELDKTNKFIKELIKDGKSLISALKNLSSAKRKFADSLNEFKFQCIGDAETDDEMCI
;
A
#
# COMPACT_ATOMS: atom_id res chain seq x y z
N MET A 1 -17.37 -1.66 -21.21
CA MET A 1 -18.20 -0.78 -22.07
C MET A 1 -18.32 0.54 -21.33
N GLY A 2 -17.90 1.66 -21.93
CA GLY A 2 -17.90 2.98 -21.30
C GLY A 2 -19.24 3.71 -21.44
N LEU A 3 -19.38 4.84 -20.75
CA LEU A 3 -20.53 5.74 -20.95
C LEU A 3 -20.44 6.40 -22.33
N PRO A 4 -21.57 6.62 -23.04
CA PRO A 4 -21.58 7.34 -24.30
C PRO A 4 -21.12 8.79 -24.11
N ALA A 5 -20.60 9.39 -25.19
CA ALA A 5 -20.20 10.80 -25.17
C ALA A 5 -21.42 11.70 -24.91
N LEU A 6 -21.19 12.81 -24.20
CA LEU A 6 -22.19 13.86 -24.02
C LEU A 6 -22.03 14.88 -25.15
N GLU A 7 -23.11 15.12 -25.89
CA GLU A 7 -23.12 16.10 -26.97
C GLU A 7 -23.63 17.46 -26.49
N PHE A 8 -22.97 18.54 -26.92
CA PHE A 8 -23.36 19.90 -26.54
C PHE A 8 -24.74 20.29 -27.09
N SER A 9 -25.13 19.77 -28.26
CA SER A 9 -26.45 20.02 -28.85
C SER A 9 -27.59 19.52 -27.96
N ASP A 10 -27.38 18.40 -27.26
CA ASP A 10 -28.40 17.74 -26.45
C ASP A 10 -28.62 18.46 -25.11
N CYS A 11 -27.62 19.21 -24.66
CA CYS A 11 -27.72 20.06 -23.48
C CYS A 11 -28.76 21.18 -23.67
N CYS A 12 -28.86 21.76 -24.88
CA CYS A 12 -29.83 22.81 -25.17
C CYS A 12 -31.29 22.33 -25.10
N LEU A 13 -31.53 21.03 -25.34
CA LEU A 13 -32.87 20.44 -25.31
C LEU A 13 -33.27 19.99 -23.90
N ASP A 14 -32.31 19.84 -22.98
CA ASP A 14 -32.48 19.32 -21.61
C ASP A 14 -33.43 18.12 -21.53
N SER A 15 -33.29 17.19 -22.48
CA SER A 15 -34.21 16.05 -22.56
C SER A 15 -34.08 15.16 -21.32
N PRO A 16 -35.16 14.47 -20.89
CA PRO A 16 -35.07 13.51 -19.79
C PRO A 16 -33.95 12.47 -19.99
N HIS A 17 -33.74 12.04 -21.23
CA HIS A 17 -32.68 11.10 -21.60
C HIS A 17 -31.26 11.69 -21.42
N PHE A 18 -31.05 12.94 -21.83
CA PHE A 18 -29.80 13.64 -21.62
C PHE A 18 -29.49 13.77 -20.11
N ARG A 19 -30.48 14.12 -19.29
CA ARG A 19 -30.32 14.22 -17.83
C ARG A 19 -29.97 12.90 -17.17
N GLU A 20 -30.56 11.79 -17.63
CA GLU A 20 -30.22 10.45 -17.16
C GLU A 20 -28.78 10.05 -17.53
N THR A 21 -28.36 10.40 -18.76
CA THR A 21 -26.99 10.17 -19.23
C THR A 21 -26.00 10.99 -18.40
N LEU A 22 -26.28 12.29 -18.18
CA LEU A 22 -25.46 13.18 -17.36
C LEU A 22 -25.34 12.65 -15.91
N LYS A 23 -26.44 12.23 -15.30
CA LYS A 23 -26.45 11.63 -13.96
C LYS A 23 -25.59 10.36 -13.88
N SER A 24 -25.55 9.57 -14.94
CA SER A 24 -24.70 8.38 -15.02
C SER A 24 -23.21 8.75 -15.03
N HIS A 25 -22.84 9.82 -15.76
CA HIS A 25 -21.47 10.37 -15.74
C HIS A 25 -21.10 10.91 -14.36
N GLU A 26 -21.98 11.68 -13.72
CA GLU A 26 -21.76 12.18 -12.35
C GLU A 26 -21.54 11.04 -11.35
N ALA A 27 -22.34 9.98 -11.44
CA ALA A 27 -22.21 8.80 -10.57
C ALA A 27 -20.88 8.07 -10.76
N GLU A 28 -20.43 7.90 -12.01
CA GLU A 28 -19.13 7.28 -12.29
C GLU A 28 -17.95 8.18 -11.86
N LEU A 29 -18.07 9.51 -11.98
CA LEU A 29 -17.08 10.45 -11.44
C LEU A 29 -16.97 10.32 -9.92
N ASP A 30 -18.10 10.29 -9.21
CA ASP A 30 -18.13 10.12 -7.75
C ASP A 30 -17.52 8.79 -7.29
N LYS A 31 -17.85 7.70 -7.99
CA LYS A 31 -17.30 6.37 -7.74
C LYS A 31 -15.79 6.36 -7.98
N THR A 32 -15.33 6.95 -9.08
CA THR A 32 -13.90 7.05 -9.43
C THR A 32 -13.15 7.88 -8.38
N ASN A 33 -13.72 8.99 -7.93
CA ASN A 33 -13.14 9.83 -6.89
C ASN A 33 -12.95 9.07 -5.56
N LYS A 34 -13.98 8.32 -5.14
CA LYS A 34 -13.91 7.45 -3.96
C LYS A 34 -12.84 6.38 -4.11
N PHE A 35 -12.79 5.72 -5.27
CA PHE A 35 -11.80 4.68 -5.55
C PHE A 35 -10.36 5.22 -5.51
N ILE A 36 -10.11 6.39 -6.12
CA ILE A 36 -8.79 7.04 -6.09
C ILE A 36 -8.38 7.36 -4.64
N LYS A 37 -9.29 7.85 -3.80
CA LYS A 37 -9.01 8.14 -2.39
C LYS A 37 -8.63 6.88 -1.61
N GLU A 38 -9.36 5.78 -1.79
CA GLU A 38 -9.00 4.50 -1.15
C GLU A 38 -7.67 3.97 -1.68
N LEU A 39 -7.40 4.06 -2.99
CA LEU A 39 -6.12 3.64 -3.57
C LEU A 39 -4.94 4.41 -2.97
N ILE A 40 -5.09 5.71 -2.75
CA ILE A 40 -4.08 6.54 -2.07
C ILE A 40 -3.87 6.06 -0.62
N LYS A 41 -4.94 5.75 0.10
CA LYS A 41 -4.88 5.26 1.48
C LYS A 41 -4.21 3.89 1.57
N ASP A 42 -4.53 2.98 0.66
CA ASP A 42 -3.90 1.67 0.57
C ASP A 42 -2.42 1.80 0.22
N GLY A 43 -2.06 2.67 -0.72
CA GLY A 43 -0.67 2.98 -1.06
C GLY A 43 0.14 3.51 0.13
N LYS A 44 -0.44 4.42 0.94
CA LYS A 44 0.19 4.90 2.17
C LYS A 44 0.38 3.78 3.20
N SER A 45 -0.61 2.91 3.35
CA SER A 45 -0.55 1.75 4.25
C SER A 45 0.56 0.77 3.83
N LEU A 46 0.68 0.50 2.53
CA LEU A 46 1.74 -0.34 1.96
C LEU A 46 3.13 0.24 2.25
N ILE A 47 3.33 1.53 2.02
CA ILE A 47 4.61 2.21 2.33
C ILE A 47 4.95 2.07 3.82
N SER A 48 3.97 2.24 4.71
CA SER A 48 4.16 2.07 6.15
C SER A 48 4.58 0.63 6.51
N ALA A 49 3.91 -0.37 5.92
CA ALA A 49 4.24 -1.78 6.14
C ALA A 49 5.68 -2.09 5.69
N LEU A 50 6.11 -1.57 4.55
CA LEU A 50 7.48 -1.75 4.05
C LEU A 50 8.53 -1.11 4.96
N LYS A 51 8.26 0.08 5.52
CA LYS A 51 9.14 0.72 6.52
C LYS A 51 9.26 -0.13 7.79
N ASN A 52 8.14 -0.67 8.26
CA ASN A 52 8.11 -1.55 9.42
C ASN A 52 8.89 -2.85 9.17
N LEU A 53 8.71 -3.45 7.99
CA LEU A 53 9.47 -4.64 7.57
C LEU A 53 10.98 -4.35 7.55
N SER A 54 11.40 -3.23 6.95
CA SER A 54 12.82 -2.85 6.93
C SER A 54 13.38 -2.67 8.35
N SER A 55 12.58 -2.12 9.26
CA SER A 55 12.97 -1.90 10.65
C SER A 55 13.08 -3.22 11.41
N ALA A 56 12.11 -4.12 11.23
CA ALA A 56 12.11 -5.46 11.82
C ALA A 56 13.30 -6.30 11.31
N LYS A 57 13.61 -6.23 10.01
CA LYS A 57 14.79 -6.88 9.43
C LYS A 57 16.08 -6.41 10.08
N ARG A 58 16.25 -5.10 10.29
CA ARG A 58 17.44 -4.55 10.93
C ARG A 58 17.56 -5.03 12.38
N LYS A 59 16.47 -4.92 13.16
CA LYS A 59 16.43 -5.42 14.54
C LYS A 59 16.80 -6.90 14.64
N PHE A 60 16.29 -7.72 13.73
CA PHE A 60 16.62 -9.15 13.70
C PHE A 60 18.10 -9.39 13.41
N ALA A 61 18.68 -8.66 12.45
CA ALA A 61 20.11 -8.73 12.17
C ALA A 61 20.96 -8.29 13.37
N ASP A 62 20.56 -7.21 14.06
CA ASP A 62 21.23 -6.74 15.27
C ASP A 62 21.17 -7.81 16.38
N SER A 63 20.00 -8.43 16.60
CA SER A 63 19.86 -9.54 17.54
C SER A 63 20.74 -10.75 17.19
N LEU A 64 20.93 -11.06 15.91
CA LEU A 64 21.85 -12.12 15.48
C LEU A 64 23.32 -11.75 15.71
N ASN A 65 23.69 -10.49 15.51
CA ASN A 65 25.05 -10.00 15.78
C ASN A 65 25.37 -9.98 17.29
N GLU A 66 24.37 -9.67 18.12
CA GLU A 66 24.50 -9.68 19.58
C GLU A 66 24.37 -11.09 20.17
N PHE A 67 23.79 -12.03 19.43
CA PHE A 67 23.65 -13.40 19.89
C PHE A 67 25.01 -14.04 20.09
N LYS A 68 25.36 -14.24 21.36
CA LYS A 68 26.52 -15.02 21.80
C LYS A 68 26.01 -16.08 22.76
N PHE A 69 26.51 -17.30 22.63
CA PHE A 69 26.30 -18.30 23.67
C PHE A 69 27.01 -17.82 24.93
N GLN A 70 26.28 -17.77 26.04
CA GLN A 70 26.91 -17.60 27.34
C GLN A 70 27.51 -18.95 27.72
N CYS A 71 28.81 -19.13 27.49
CA CYS A 71 29.50 -20.34 27.92
C CYS A 71 29.37 -20.43 29.45
N ILE A 72 28.86 -21.56 29.95
CA ILE A 72 28.85 -21.83 31.39
C ILE A 72 30.25 -22.31 31.76
N GLY A 73 31.00 -21.46 32.46
CA GLY A 73 32.34 -21.76 32.96
C GLY A 73 33.44 -21.00 32.21
N ASP A 74 34.36 -20.43 32.97
CA ASP A 74 35.43 -19.53 32.51
C ASP A 74 36.57 -20.25 31.76
N ALA A 75 36.30 -21.44 31.24
CA ALA A 75 37.30 -22.31 30.64
C ALA A 75 36.98 -22.52 29.16
N GLU A 76 37.66 -21.80 28.29
CA GLU A 76 37.95 -22.31 26.95
C GLU A 76 38.63 -23.67 27.14
N THR A 77 38.04 -24.73 26.59
CA THR A 77 38.77 -25.99 26.46
C THR A 77 39.89 -25.80 25.44
N ASP A 78 41.04 -26.43 25.65
CA ASP A 78 42.27 -26.32 24.84
C ASP A 78 42.03 -26.50 23.32
N ASP A 79 40.95 -27.19 22.95
CA ASP A 79 40.49 -27.40 21.57
C ASP A 79 39.89 -26.14 20.88
N GLU A 80 39.56 -25.07 21.63
CA GLU A 80 38.93 -23.85 21.10
C GLU A 80 39.92 -22.71 20.83
N MET A 81 41.19 -22.85 21.22
CA MET A 81 42.25 -21.84 21.07
C MET A 81 42.98 -21.85 19.71
N CYS A 82 42.57 -22.71 18.76
CA CYS A 82 43.16 -22.79 17.44
C CYS A 82 42.12 -22.60 16.32
N ILE A 83 42.05 -21.38 15.77
CA ILE A 83 42.06 -20.99 14.34
C ILE A 83 41.89 -19.47 14.22
#